data_AF-A0A957F5E7-F1
#
_entry.id   AF-A0A957F5E7-F1
#
_cell.length_a   1.000
_cell.length_b   1.000
_cell.length_c   1.000
_cell.angle_alpha   90.00
_cell.angle_beta   90.00
_cell.angle_gamma   90.00
#
_symmetry.space_group_name_H-M   'P 1'
#
loop_
_entity.id
_entity.type
_entity.pdbx_description
1 polymer ?
#
loop_
_entity_poly.entity_id
_entity_poly.type
_entity_poly.pdbx_seq_one_letter_code
_entity_poly.pdbx_strand_id
1 'polypeptide(L)'
;MAAFLWLRRDTAAAFGPAVVLCPGPDLYGYTCGGADGYAYVDASEDTGLYADDDFVTLPLPFPFTFYGTTYTEVHASSNGTLQFGRGLPDYANVCLNDGPAAEMGDLIAPFWDDLNLTYVGFLETAVVGEAPNRVFVVEWDEVPRFGGDPEDTVTFEVQLREGSDDIIFLYEDVMLLDGARGGSATVGVQSAAQGTALQFSCNQPLLTDASGLRIAHPAEANGALGLETAVAAMPAPAWQPLAKGPALALLERLQQPDGGDLAGLRLALAQGTPPLLLNWQRVDLTGDGREELLAWWLGAERPELARLAVVAETAVGPAILLDAALAGRDEPVGRVTLLETADVTGDGAADGLLQEAAGGRLFLLTADGGTPRLQRVAGSCRGNVGLRDLTGDGVPDLVRTGCADALRLVQSWDGEALASGQ
;
A
#
# COMPACT_ATOMS: atom_id res chain seq x y z
N MET A 1 -34.02 49.74 -4.24
CA MET A 1 -32.74 49.36 -3.62
C MET A 1 -32.28 48.11 -4.36
N ALA A 2 -31.24 48.22 -5.18
CA ALA A 2 -30.76 47.15 -6.04
C ALA A 2 -29.88 46.19 -5.23
N ALA A 3 -30.16 44.89 -5.28
CA ALA A 3 -29.26 43.85 -4.80
C ALA A 3 -28.73 43.09 -6.02
N PHE A 4 -27.43 43.24 -6.25
CA PHE A 4 -26.65 42.51 -7.24
C PHE A 4 -26.54 41.04 -6.81
N LEU A 5 -27.04 40.11 -7.63
CA LEU A 5 -26.75 38.69 -7.51
C LEU A 5 -25.47 38.40 -8.30
N TRP A 6 -24.39 38.08 -7.58
CA TRP A 6 -23.19 37.50 -8.16
C TRP A 6 -23.45 36.01 -8.43
N LEU A 7 -23.49 35.61 -9.70
CA LEU A 7 -23.37 34.21 -10.09
C LEU A 7 -21.96 33.74 -9.73
N ARG A 8 -21.83 32.82 -8.76
CA ARG A 8 -20.65 31.95 -8.72
C ARG A 8 -20.72 31.04 -9.93
N ARG A 9 -19.65 31.05 -10.73
CA ARG A 9 -19.36 29.94 -11.64
C ARG A 9 -18.90 28.79 -10.77
N ASP A 10 -19.82 27.91 -10.42
CA ASP A 10 -19.43 26.55 -10.06
C ASP A 10 -18.96 25.89 -11.35
N THR A 11 -17.65 25.76 -11.52
CA THR A 11 -17.09 24.76 -12.43
C THR A 11 -17.22 23.41 -11.75
N ALA A 12 -18.45 22.97 -11.51
CA ALA A 12 -18.73 21.55 -11.50
C ALA A 12 -18.54 21.12 -12.96
N ALA A 13 -17.51 20.32 -13.23
CA ALA A 13 -17.51 19.52 -14.44
C ALA A 13 -18.81 18.71 -14.39
N ALA A 14 -19.79 19.12 -15.19
CA ALA A 14 -20.97 18.34 -15.45
C ALA A 14 -20.49 17.11 -16.21
N PHE A 15 -20.14 16.06 -15.47
CA PHE A 15 -20.10 14.72 -16.03
C PHE A 15 -21.53 14.44 -16.49
N GLY A 16 -21.74 14.48 -17.80
CA GLY A 16 -22.95 13.92 -18.39
C GLY A 16 -23.12 12.47 -17.94
N PRO A 17 -24.30 11.86 -18.14
CA PRO A 17 -24.50 10.46 -17.79
C PRO A 17 -23.36 9.64 -18.42
N ALA A 18 -22.62 8.92 -17.58
CA ALA A 18 -21.52 8.09 -18.02
C ALA A 18 -22.10 7.01 -18.94
N VAL A 19 -22.01 7.22 -20.25
CA VAL A 19 -22.08 6.11 -21.20
C VAL A 19 -20.73 5.44 -21.11
N VAL A 20 -20.60 4.53 -20.15
CA VAL A 20 -19.42 3.68 -19.97
C VAL A 20 -19.35 2.76 -21.19
N LEU A 21 -18.51 3.09 -22.16
CA LEU A 21 -18.18 2.18 -23.25
C LEU A 21 -17.30 1.09 -22.66
N CYS A 22 -17.91 -0.07 -22.38
CA CYS A 22 -17.19 -1.28 -22.06
C CYS A 22 -16.15 -1.54 -23.17
N PRO A 23 -14.84 -1.57 -22.87
CA PRO A 23 -13.82 -1.82 -23.87
C PRO A 23 -13.89 -3.27 -24.34
N GLY A 24 -13.43 -3.53 -25.56
CA GLY A 24 -13.32 -4.86 -26.13
C GLY A 24 -13.79 -4.97 -27.60
N PRO A 25 -13.66 -6.17 -28.20
CA PRO A 25 -13.03 -7.35 -27.62
C PRO A 25 -11.52 -7.16 -27.37
N ASP A 26 -10.96 -7.88 -26.40
CA ASP A 26 -9.50 -8.02 -26.28
C ASP A 26 -8.95 -8.88 -27.44
N LEU A 27 -7.63 -9.12 -27.47
CA LEU A 27 -7.05 -9.88 -28.59
C LEU A 27 -7.58 -11.31 -28.62
N TYR A 28 -7.79 -11.95 -27.46
CA TYR A 28 -8.33 -13.33 -27.38
C TYR A 28 -9.79 -13.40 -27.81
N GLY A 29 -10.57 -12.36 -27.52
CA GLY A 29 -11.97 -12.20 -27.92
C GLY A 29 -12.94 -11.95 -26.76
N TYR A 30 -12.47 -11.85 -25.52
CA TYR A 30 -13.33 -11.49 -24.39
C TYR A 30 -13.94 -10.11 -24.62
N THR A 31 -15.23 -9.99 -24.35
CA THR A 31 -15.95 -8.71 -24.43
C THR A 31 -16.53 -8.34 -23.08
N CYS A 32 -16.61 -7.04 -22.83
CA CYS A 32 -17.19 -6.49 -21.61
C CYS A 32 -18.58 -5.89 -21.90
N GLY A 33 -19.52 -6.02 -20.97
CA GLY A 33 -20.87 -5.46 -21.06
C GLY A 33 -21.55 -5.39 -19.69
N GLY A 34 -22.72 -4.75 -19.63
CA GLY A 34 -23.51 -4.73 -18.40
C GLY A 34 -23.93 -6.13 -17.95
N ALA A 35 -24.02 -6.34 -16.65
CA ALA A 35 -24.51 -7.58 -16.04
C ALA A 35 -26.03 -7.57 -15.79
N ASP A 36 -26.80 -6.87 -16.63
CA ASP A 36 -28.26 -6.85 -16.54
C ASP A 36 -28.82 -8.27 -16.69
N GLY A 37 -29.36 -8.84 -15.60
CA GLY A 37 -29.90 -10.21 -15.57
C GLY A 37 -29.10 -11.21 -14.72
N TYR A 38 -28.00 -10.77 -14.11
CA TYR A 38 -27.32 -11.50 -13.05
C TYR A 38 -27.71 -10.89 -11.70
N ALA A 39 -27.74 -11.72 -10.66
CA ALA A 39 -28.13 -11.31 -9.32
C ALA A 39 -27.02 -11.67 -8.35
N TYR A 40 -26.82 -10.79 -7.38
CA TYR A 40 -25.86 -10.97 -6.29
C TYR A 40 -26.18 -12.24 -5.50
N VAL A 41 -25.16 -12.98 -5.08
CA VAL A 41 -25.30 -14.18 -4.26
C VAL A 41 -24.50 -13.98 -2.98
N ASP A 42 -25.21 -13.72 -1.89
CA ASP A 42 -24.66 -13.74 -0.53
C ASP A 42 -24.04 -15.12 -0.25
N ALA A 43 -22.71 -15.19 -0.33
CA ALA A 43 -21.92 -16.36 0.00
C ALA A 43 -21.90 -16.54 1.52
N SER A 44 -21.41 -17.70 1.98
CA SER A 44 -21.31 -17.96 3.42
C SER A 44 -20.34 -19.10 3.76
N GLU A 45 -19.70 -19.71 2.75
CA GLU A 45 -18.63 -20.68 2.98
C GLU A 45 -17.30 -19.93 3.10
N ASP A 46 -16.95 -19.58 4.33
CA ASP A 46 -15.69 -18.94 4.70
C ASP A 46 -14.48 -19.77 4.27
N THR A 47 -13.56 -19.14 3.56
CA THR A 47 -12.32 -19.76 3.06
C THR A 47 -11.23 -19.88 4.13
N GLY A 48 -11.37 -19.17 5.25
CA GLY A 48 -10.39 -19.10 6.34
C GLY A 48 -9.18 -18.20 6.05
N LEU A 49 -9.23 -17.37 4.99
CA LEU A 49 -8.18 -16.40 4.68
C LEU A 49 -8.35 -15.14 5.55
N TYR A 50 -7.65 -15.09 6.68
CA TYR A 50 -7.61 -13.91 7.56
C TYR A 50 -6.24 -13.25 7.55
N ALA A 51 -5.88 -12.68 6.40
CA ALA A 51 -4.54 -12.14 6.19
C ALA A 51 -4.56 -10.92 5.28
N ASP A 52 -3.50 -10.14 5.43
CA ASP A 52 -3.06 -9.11 4.50
C ASP A 52 -1.99 -9.70 3.58
N ASP A 53 -2.01 -9.31 2.31
CA ASP A 53 -1.09 -9.79 1.28
C ASP A 53 -0.92 -11.32 1.26
N ASP A 54 -2.03 -12.07 1.29
CA ASP A 54 -2.01 -13.53 1.17
C ASP A 54 -3.11 -14.03 0.20
N PHE A 55 -3.07 -15.32 -0.11
CA PHE A 55 -4.08 -15.97 -0.94
C PHE A 55 -4.42 -17.37 -0.44
N VAL A 56 -5.61 -17.82 -0.80
CA VAL A 56 -6.09 -19.19 -0.57
C VAL A 56 -6.30 -19.90 -1.91
N THR A 57 -6.01 -21.21 -1.95
CA THR A 57 -6.27 -22.03 -3.15
C THR A 57 -7.63 -22.70 -3.00
N LEU A 58 -8.52 -22.44 -3.95
CA LEU A 58 -9.90 -22.91 -3.96
C LEU A 58 -10.10 -23.96 -5.07
N PRO A 59 -10.62 -25.15 -4.78
CA PRO A 59 -10.98 -26.11 -5.81
C PRO A 59 -12.19 -25.61 -6.60
N LEU A 60 -12.14 -25.67 -7.92
CA LEU A 60 -13.28 -25.30 -8.76
C LEU A 60 -14.30 -26.45 -8.76
N PRO A 61 -15.60 -26.18 -8.54
CA PRO A 61 -16.64 -27.22 -8.53
C PRO A 61 -16.92 -27.82 -9.93
N PHE A 62 -16.40 -27.19 -10.97
CA PHE A 62 -16.40 -27.63 -12.37
C PHE A 62 -15.13 -27.13 -13.07
N PRO A 63 -14.67 -27.79 -14.15
CA PRO A 63 -13.61 -27.26 -14.99
C PRO A 63 -14.04 -25.91 -15.58
N PHE A 64 -13.17 -24.90 -15.49
CA PHE A 64 -13.42 -23.56 -16.03
C PHE A 64 -12.38 -23.23 -17.09
N THR A 65 -12.80 -22.74 -18.25
CA THR A 65 -11.88 -22.36 -19.34
C THR A 65 -11.65 -20.86 -19.35
N PHE A 66 -10.40 -20.46 -19.14
CA PHE A 66 -9.99 -19.06 -19.14
C PHE A 66 -8.80 -18.87 -20.08
N TYR A 67 -8.93 -17.94 -21.03
CA TYR A 67 -7.94 -17.74 -22.11
C TYR A 67 -7.51 -19.05 -22.80
N GLY A 68 -8.43 -20.00 -22.97
CA GLY A 68 -8.18 -21.25 -23.68
C GLY A 68 -7.47 -22.34 -22.87
N THR A 69 -7.12 -22.05 -21.62
CA THR A 69 -6.63 -23.03 -20.65
C THR A 69 -7.77 -23.46 -19.73
N THR A 70 -7.94 -24.76 -19.53
CA THR A 70 -8.93 -25.30 -18.58
C THR A 70 -8.28 -25.53 -17.22
N TYR A 71 -8.87 -24.94 -16.19
CA TYR A 71 -8.43 -25.00 -14.80
C TYR A 71 -9.39 -25.79 -13.93
N THR A 72 -8.87 -26.36 -12.83
CA THR A 72 -9.65 -27.09 -11.81
C THR A 72 -9.49 -26.50 -10.40
N GLU A 73 -8.70 -25.46 -10.27
CA GLU A 73 -8.48 -24.69 -9.04
C GLU A 73 -8.19 -23.23 -9.41
N VAL A 74 -8.35 -22.34 -8.44
CA VAL A 74 -8.07 -20.91 -8.56
C VAL A 74 -7.46 -20.41 -7.26
N HIS A 75 -6.57 -19.42 -7.34
CA HIS A 75 -6.01 -18.74 -6.18
C HIS A 75 -6.77 -17.44 -5.96
N ALA A 76 -7.41 -17.28 -4.80
CA ALA A 76 -8.11 -16.06 -4.41
C ALA A 76 -7.28 -15.27 -3.40
N SER A 77 -6.96 -14.02 -3.72
CA SER A 77 -6.14 -13.16 -2.87
C SER A 77 -6.99 -12.26 -1.97
N SER A 78 -6.44 -11.87 -0.82
CA SER A 78 -6.99 -10.77 0.00
C SER A 78 -7.23 -9.51 -0.84
N ASN A 79 -6.35 -9.22 -1.80
CA ASN A 79 -6.33 -8.03 -2.65
C ASN A 79 -7.32 -8.06 -3.83
N GLY A 80 -8.46 -8.74 -3.69
CA GLY A 80 -9.57 -8.66 -4.64
C GLY A 80 -9.29 -9.26 -6.02
N THR A 81 -8.47 -10.31 -6.09
CA THR A 81 -8.11 -10.99 -7.34
C THR A 81 -8.31 -12.51 -7.30
N LEU A 82 -8.65 -13.08 -8.46
CA LEU A 82 -8.55 -14.51 -8.74
C LEU A 82 -7.46 -14.77 -9.78
N GLN A 83 -6.60 -15.75 -9.54
CA GLN A 83 -5.46 -16.07 -10.39
C GLN A 83 -5.40 -17.57 -10.70
N PHE A 84 -5.05 -17.91 -11.94
CA PHE A 84 -4.95 -19.29 -12.38
C PHE A 84 -3.50 -19.70 -12.65
N GLY A 85 -3.11 -20.87 -12.11
CA GLY A 85 -1.77 -21.44 -12.25
C GLY A 85 -0.67 -20.72 -11.46
N ARG A 86 -0.94 -19.52 -10.92
CA ARG A 86 -0.08 -18.76 -10.00
C ARG A 86 -0.94 -18.11 -8.92
N GLY A 87 -0.40 -17.98 -7.71
CA GLY A 87 -1.00 -17.18 -6.64
C GLY A 87 0.03 -16.15 -6.16
N LEU A 88 -0.24 -14.88 -6.43
CA LEU A 88 0.57 -13.73 -6.04
C LEU A 88 -0.36 -12.69 -5.40
N PRO A 89 -0.28 -12.46 -4.09
CA PRO A 89 -1.16 -11.52 -3.41
C PRO A 89 -0.63 -10.09 -3.51
N ASP A 90 -0.31 -9.64 -4.72
CA ASP A 90 0.22 -8.29 -4.93
C ASP A 90 -0.86 -7.26 -4.63
N TYR A 91 -0.56 -6.30 -3.75
CA TYR A 91 -1.47 -5.19 -3.42
C TYR A 91 -1.35 -4.04 -4.43
N ALA A 92 -0.22 -3.96 -5.13
CA ALA A 92 0.09 -2.83 -6.00
C ALA A 92 -0.56 -3.06 -7.37
N ASN A 93 -1.79 -2.57 -7.52
CA ASN A 93 -2.51 -2.67 -8.77
C ASN A 93 -1.81 -1.88 -9.88
N VAL A 94 -1.85 -2.44 -11.10
CA VAL A 94 -1.34 -1.76 -12.30
C VAL A 94 -2.41 -1.67 -13.36
N CYS A 95 -2.30 -0.67 -14.24
CA CYS A 95 -3.18 -0.58 -15.40
C CYS A 95 -2.76 -1.59 -16.47
N LEU A 96 -3.70 -2.37 -16.95
CA LEU A 96 -3.50 -3.45 -17.93
C LEU A 96 -3.48 -2.94 -19.39
N ASN A 97 -3.82 -1.67 -19.62
CA ASN A 97 -3.82 -1.07 -20.97
C ASN A 97 -2.42 -1.00 -21.61
N ASP A 98 -1.36 -0.90 -20.80
CA ASP A 98 0.02 -0.86 -21.27
C ASP A 98 0.64 -2.27 -21.40
N GLY A 99 -0.13 -3.30 -21.07
CA GLY A 99 0.24 -4.72 -21.11
C GLY A 99 -0.22 -5.47 -19.86
N PRO A 100 -0.28 -6.82 -19.91
CA PRO A 100 -0.64 -7.60 -18.73
C PRO A 100 0.44 -7.49 -17.65
N ALA A 101 0.00 -7.50 -16.39
CA ALA A 101 0.85 -7.66 -15.21
C ALA A 101 1.51 -9.05 -15.24
N ALA A 102 2.74 -9.11 -15.74
CA ALA A 102 3.38 -10.38 -16.11
C ALA A 102 3.47 -11.39 -14.94
N GLU A 103 3.68 -10.90 -13.72
CA GLU A 103 3.83 -11.75 -12.54
C GLU A 103 2.51 -12.34 -12.04
N MET A 104 1.37 -11.69 -12.35
CA MET A 104 0.02 -12.11 -11.92
C MET A 104 -0.54 -13.27 -12.74
N GLY A 105 0.09 -13.67 -13.85
CA GLY A 105 -0.36 -14.78 -14.67
C GLY A 105 -1.69 -14.51 -15.39
N ASP A 106 -2.54 -15.53 -15.42
CA ASP A 106 -3.93 -15.44 -15.84
C ASP A 106 -4.76 -14.91 -14.68
N LEU A 107 -5.29 -13.69 -14.82
CA LEU A 107 -5.85 -12.91 -13.72
C LEU A 107 -7.28 -12.45 -14.05
N ILE A 108 -8.15 -12.58 -13.06
CA ILE A 108 -9.46 -11.94 -12.97
C ILE A 108 -9.41 -10.95 -11.80
N ALA A 109 -9.61 -9.67 -12.09
CA ALA A 109 -9.56 -8.59 -11.13
C ALA A 109 -10.92 -7.87 -11.10
N PRO A 110 -11.90 -8.31 -10.28
CA PRO A 110 -13.14 -7.55 -10.06
C PRO A 110 -12.87 -6.22 -9.36
N PHE A 111 -11.88 -6.19 -8.46
CA PHE A 111 -11.48 -5.03 -7.67
C PHE A 111 -10.06 -5.26 -7.14
N TRP A 112 -9.05 -5.18 -8.02
CA TRP A 112 -7.67 -5.34 -7.57
C TRP A 112 -7.18 -4.06 -6.91
N ASP A 113 -7.03 -4.09 -5.58
CA ASP A 113 -6.56 -3.01 -4.73
C ASP A 113 -5.95 -3.61 -3.45
N ASP A 114 -5.41 -2.76 -2.59
CA ASP A 114 -4.82 -3.08 -1.30
C ASP A 114 -5.89 -3.30 -0.23
N LEU A 115 -6.37 -4.54 -0.10
CA LEU A 115 -7.47 -4.96 0.78
C LEU A 115 -6.95 -5.87 1.90
N ASN A 116 -7.58 -5.79 3.07
CA ASN A 116 -7.07 -6.46 4.28
C ASN A 116 -8.14 -7.28 5.01
N LEU A 117 -7.99 -8.61 5.02
CA LEU A 117 -8.87 -9.57 5.68
C LEU A 117 -8.42 -9.95 7.11
N THR A 118 -7.40 -9.29 7.67
CA THR A 118 -6.79 -9.71 8.94
C THR A 118 -7.74 -9.55 10.14
N TYR A 119 -8.65 -8.58 10.10
CA TYR A 119 -9.39 -8.15 11.30
C TYR A 119 -10.91 -8.13 11.15
N VAL A 120 -11.41 -7.76 9.96
CA VAL A 120 -12.84 -7.66 9.61
C VAL A 120 -13.01 -8.06 8.14
N GLY A 121 -14.25 -8.37 7.77
CA GLY A 121 -14.59 -8.89 6.46
C GLY A 121 -14.21 -10.35 6.26
N PHE A 122 -14.73 -10.94 5.19
CA PHE A 122 -14.54 -12.35 4.85
C PHE A 122 -14.28 -12.53 3.36
N LEU A 123 -13.44 -13.51 3.04
CA LEU A 123 -13.38 -14.10 1.71
C LEU A 123 -14.20 -15.39 1.75
N GLU A 124 -15.32 -15.38 1.05
CA GLU A 124 -16.33 -16.44 1.12
C GLU A 124 -16.61 -17.03 -0.26
N THR A 125 -17.20 -18.23 -0.26
CA THR A 125 -17.58 -18.92 -1.49
C THR A 125 -19.00 -19.46 -1.42
N ALA A 126 -19.58 -19.70 -2.59
CA ALA A 126 -20.83 -20.44 -2.74
C ALA A 126 -20.87 -21.20 -4.06
N VAL A 127 -21.61 -22.30 -4.10
CA VAL A 127 -21.99 -22.98 -5.34
C VAL A 127 -23.50 -22.99 -5.45
N VAL A 128 -24.04 -22.34 -6.48
CA VAL A 128 -25.48 -22.29 -6.74
C VAL A 128 -25.85 -22.94 -8.06
N GLY A 129 -27.09 -23.43 -8.15
CA GLY A 129 -27.57 -24.15 -9.32
C GLY A 129 -27.18 -25.63 -9.34
N GLU A 130 -27.38 -26.27 -10.49
CA GLU A 130 -27.16 -27.70 -10.70
C GLU A 130 -26.44 -27.94 -12.02
N ALA A 131 -25.63 -28.99 -12.09
CA ALA A 131 -24.91 -29.31 -13.32
C ALA A 131 -25.88 -29.52 -14.50
N PRO A 132 -25.55 -29.07 -15.73
CA PRO A 132 -24.31 -28.42 -16.15
C PRO A 132 -24.36 -26.88 -16.15
N ASN A 133 -25.13 -26.26 -15.25
CA ASN A 133 -25.33 -24.80 -15.18
C ASN A 133 -25.08 -24.24 -13.77
N ARG A 134 -24.08 -24.79 -13.07
CA ARG A 134 -23.66 -24.28 -11.77
C ARG A 134 -23.00 -22.90 -11.90
N VAL A 135 -23.01 -22.16 -10.82
CA VAL A 135 -22.27 -20.92 -10.65
C VAL A 135 -21.39 -21.08 -9.42
N PHE A 136 -20.09 -20.84 -9.59
CA PHE A 136 -19.15 -20.73 -8.48
C PHE A 136 -18.97 -19.26 -8.15
N VAL A 137 -19.21 -18.90 -6.90
CA VAL A 137 -19.16 -17.53 -6.39
C VAL A 137 -17.96 -17.42 -5.47
N VAL A 138 -17.17 -16.37 -5.64
CA VAL A 138 -16.15 -15.94 -4.69
C VAL A 138 -16.44 -14.50 -4.32
N GLU A 139 -16.67 -14.24 -3.04
CA GLU A 139 -17.11 -12.96 -2.49
C GLU A 139 -16.08 -12.41 -1.52
N TRP A 140 -15.80 -11.12 -1.65
CA TRP A 140 -15.13 -10.31 -0.64
C TRP A 140 -16.23 -9.52 0.06
N ASP A 141 -16.59 -9.94 1.27
CA ASP A 141 -17.66 -9.36 2.06
C ASP A 141 -17.10 -8.45 3.17
N GLU A 142 -17.60 -7.21 3.25
CA GLU A 142 -17.22 -6.21 4.24
C GLU A 142 -15.70 -6.04 4.41
N VAL A 143 -14.94 -6.04 3.31
CA VAL A 143 -13.47 -5.99 3.35
C VAL A 143 -12.96 -4.55 3.31
N PRO A 144 -12.20 -4.08 4.31
CA PRO A 144 -11.62 -2.75 4.30
C PRO A 144 -10.36 -2.70 3.44
N ARG A 145 -10.00 -1.49 3.02
CA ARG A 145 -8.64 -1.23 2.51
C ARG A 145 -7.61 -1.35 3.62
N PHE A 146 -6.39 -1.75 3.27
CA PHE A 146 -5.28 -1.75 4.20
C PHE A 146 -5.06 -0.34 4.81
N GLY A 147 -4.98 -0.28 6.14
CA GLY A 147 -4.81 0.98 6.87
C GLY A 147 -6.01 1.95 6.82
N GLY A 148 -7.15 1.52 6.26
CA GLY A 148 -8.43 2.23 6.27
C GLY A 148 -9.18 2.10 7.60
N ASP A 149 -10.34 2.77 7.69
CA ASP A 149 -11.28 2.57 8.80
C ASP A 149 -11.92 1.18 8.66
N PRO A 150 -11.91 0.31 9.69
CA PRO A 150 -12.57 -1.00 9.62
C PRO A 150 -14.08 -0.94 9.38
N GLU A 151 -14.74 0.20 9.57
CA GLU A 151 -16.15 0.42 9.23
C GLU A 151 -16.34 0.90 7.77
N ASP A 152 -15.26 1.20 7.04
CA ASP A 152 -15.26 1.64 5.64
C ASP A 152 -14.80 0.48 4.74
N THR A 153 -15.75 -0.23 4.16
CA THR A 153 -15.54 -1.54 3.54
C THR A 153 -16.07 -1.60 2.11
N VAL A 154 -15.67 -2.64 1.38
CA VAL A 154 -16.25 -3.00 0.08
C VAL A 154 -16.82 -4.42 0.14
N THR A 155 -17.95 -4.61 -0.54
CA THR A 155 -18.60 -5.90 -0.73
C THR A 155 -18.83 -6.13 -2.23
N PHE A 156 -18.17 -7.16 -2.77
CA PHE A 156 -18.25 -7.52 -4.19
C PHE A 156 -17.96 -9.01 -4.42
N GLU A 157 -18.46 -9.54 -5.53
CA GLU A 157 -18.28 -10.95 -5.89
C GLU A 157 -17.87 -11.16 -7.35
N VAL A 158 -17.27 -12.32 -7.59
CA VAL A 158 -17.06 -12.90 -8.91
C VAL A 158 -17.89 -14.17 -9.04
N GLN A 159 -18.66 -14.26 -10.13
CA GLN A 159 -19.35 -15.48 -10.53
C GLN A 159 -18.67 -16.11 -11.75
N LEU A 160 -18.17 -17.34 -11.60
CA LEU A 160 -17.73 -18.19 -12.70
C LEU A 160 -18.89 -19.09 -13.13
N ARG A 161 -19.22 -19.10 -14.42
CA ARG A 161 -20.42 -19.78 -14.95
C ARG A 161 -20.07 -21.10 -15.64
N GLU A 162 -20.60 -22.21 -15.13
CA GLU A 162 -20.44 -23.53 -15.76
C GLU A 162 -21.08 -23.54 -17.16
N GLY A 163 -20.35 -24.08 -18.14
CA GLY A 163 -20.83 -24.32 -19.50
C GLY A 163 -20.73 -23.11 -20.44
N SER A 164 -20.82 -21.88 -19.94
CA SER A 164 -20.56 -20.68 -20.75
C SER A 164 -19.17 -20.09 -20.57
N ASP A 165 -18.47 -20.42 -19.47
CA ASP A 165 -17.18 -19.85 -19.09
C ASP A 165 -17.21 -18.31 -18.96
N ASP A 166 -18.40 -17.74 -18.79
CA ASP A 166 -18.59 -16.31 -18.54
C ASP A 166 -18.15 -15.96 -17.11
N ILE A 167 -17.63 -14.74 -16.96
CA ILE A 167 -17.22 -14.18 -15.68
C ILE A 167 -18.10 -12.96 -15.40
N ILE A 168 -18.73 -12.92 -14.23
CA ILE A 168 -19.57 -11.80 -13.81
C ILE A 168 -18.96 -11.16 -12.59
N PHE A 169 -18.79 -9.85 -12.60
CA PHE A 169 -18.48 -9.04 -11.43
C PHE A 169 -19.78 -8.39 -10.96
N LEU A 170 -20.09 -8.52 -9.68
CA LEU A 170 -21.24 -7.85 -9.07
C LEU A 170 -20.75 -7.10 -7.83
N TYR A 171 -21.26 -5.88 -7.66
CA TYR A 171 -20.84 -4.96 -6.60
C TYR A 171 -22.06 -4.62 -5.76
N GLU A 172 -22.08 -5.04 -4.50
CA GLU A 172 -23.12 -4.66 -3.56
C GLU A 172 -22.83 -3.27 -2.99
N ASP A 173 -21.64 -3.09 -2.42
CA ASP A 173 -21.14 -1.83 -1.87
C ASP A 173 -19.69 -1.59 -2.31
N VAL A 174 -19.44 -0.47 -2.97
CA VAL A 174 -18.08 -0.05 -3.39
C VAL A 174 -17.78 1.39 -2.94
N MET A 175 -18.49 1.87 -1.93
CA MET A 175 -18.40 3.25 -1.45
C MET A 175 -17.43 3.36 -0.28
N LEU A 176 -16.14 3.37 -0.62
CA LEU A 176 -15.09 3.75 0.33
C LEU A 176 -14.98 5.26 0.50
N LEU A 177 -14.45 5.74 1.62
CA LEU A 177 -14.08 7.15 1.83
C LEU A 177 -12.87 7.54 0.97
N ASP A 178 -11.89 6.64 0.81
CA ASP A 178 -10.73 6.78 -0.08
C ASP A 178 -10.68 5.61 -1.08
N GLY A 179 -10.53 5.91 -2.37
CA GLY A 179 -10.62 4.89 -3.42
C GLY A 179 -12.07 4.51 -3.83
N ALA A 180 -13.06 5.29 -3.40
CA ALA A 180 -14.47 5.11 -3.70
C ALA A 180 -14.72 4.70 -5.16
N ARG A 181 -15.63 3.75 -5.38
CA ARG A 181 -16.10 3.35 -6.72
C ARG A 181 -14.98 2.79 -7.61
N GLY A 182 -13.94 2.21 -7.02
CA GLY A 182 -12.75 1.70 -7.73
C GLY A 182 -11.75 2.81 -8.11
N GLY A 183 -11.77 3.95 -7.41
CA GLY A 183 -10.89 5.09 -7.64
C GLY A 183 -9.40 4.78 -7.53
N SER A 184 -9.04 3.68 -6.86
CA SER A 184 -7.68 3.14 -6.73
C SER A 184 -7.54 1.70 -7.22
N ALA A 185 -8.60 1.10 -7.76
CA ALA A 185 -8.61 -0.30 -8.13
C ALA A 185 -8.37 -0.52 -9.64
N THR A 186 -7.82 -1.67 -9.98
CA THR A 186 -7.84 -2.20 -11.35
C THR A 186 -9.01 -3.18 -11.51
N VAL A 187 -9.81 -2.98 -12.55
CA VAL A 187 -10.95 -3.86 -12.90
C VAL A 187 -10.75 -4.40 -14.30
N GLY A 188 -10.70 -5.72 -14.45
CA GLY A 188 -10.50 -6.36 -15.75
C GLY A 188 -10.06 -7.82 -15.69
N VAL A 189 -9.61 -8.33 -16.83
CA VAL A 189 -9.05 -9.68 -16.98
C VAL A 189 -7.80 -9.64 -17.84
N GLN A 190 -6.86 -10.57 -17.64
CA GLN A 190 -5.67 -10.71 -18.50
C GLN A 190 -5.20 -12.15 -18.63
N SER A 191 -4.37 -12.38 -19.66
CA SER A 191 -3.45 -13.50 -19.71
C SER A 191 -2.04 -13.01 -19.95
N ALA A 192 -1.16 -13.20 -18.96
CA ALA A 192 0.26 -12.88 -19.08
C ALA A 192 0.93 -13.73 -20.18
N ALA A 193 0.57 -15.02 -20.29
CA ALA A 193 1.14 -15.93 -21.28
C ALA A 193 0.82 -15.52 -22.72
N GLN A 194 -0.34 -14.90 -22.95
CA GLN A 194 -0.78 -14.46 -24.27
C GLN A 194 -0.51 -12.98 -24.54
N GLY A 195 -0.01 -12.23 -23.57
CA GLY A 195 0.29 -10.81 -23.74
C GLY A 195 -0.96 -9.95 -23.96
N THR A 196 -2.12 -10.36 -23.44
CA THR A 196 -3.41 -9.70 -23.68
C THR A 196 -4.13 -9.36 -22.38
N ALA A 197 -4.92 -8.30 -22.41
CA ALA A 197 -5.76 -7.88 -21.31
C ALA A 197 -7.02 -7.14 -21.81
N LEU A 198 -8.06 -7.21 -20.99
CA LEU A 198 -9.29 -6.44 -21.11
C LEU A 198 -9.47 -5.64 -19.81
N GLN A 199 -9.12 -4.35 -19.84
CA GLN A 199 -9.28 -3.47 -18.69
C GLN A 199 -10.58 -2.69 -18.80
N PHE A 200 -11.46 -2.78 -17.80
CA PHE A 200 -12.63 -1.91 -17.68
C PHE A 200 -12.26 -0.55 -17.08
N SER A 201 -11.55 -0.56 -15.95
CA SER A 201 -11.09 0.64 -15.26
C SER A 201 -9.74 0.39 -14.57
N CYS A 202 -9.01 1.46 -14.33
CA CYS A 202 -7.80 1.45 -13.51
C CYS A 202 -7.68 2.81 -12.85
N ASN A 203 -7.67 2.86 -11.51
CA ASN A 203 -7.58 4.09 -10.72
C ASN A 203 -8.63 5.13 -11.14
N GLN A 204 -9.88 4.67 -11.32
CA GLN A 204 -10.98 5.49 -11.82
C GLN A 204 -12.29 5.14 -11.11
N PRO A 205 -13.02 6.14 -10.54
CA PRO A 205 -14.23 5.91 -9.75
C PRO A 205 -15.46 5.65 -10.64
N LEU A 206 -15.43 4.55 -11.38
CA LEU A 206 -16.46 4.19 -12.37
C LEU A 206 -17.49 3.18 -11.86
N LEU A 207 -17.15 2.39 -10.84
CA LEU A 207 -18.07 1.42 -10.25
C LEU A 207 -19.23 2.12 -9.54
N THR A 208 -20.31 1.42 -9.27
CA THR A 208 -21.44 1.92 -8.48
C THR A 208 -22.04 0.79 -7.69
N ASP A 209 -22.66 1.10 -6.56
CA ASP A 209 -23.39 0.11 -5.78
C ASP A 209 -24.51 -0.52 -6.59
N ALA A 210 -24.86 -1.75 -6.22
CA ALA A 210 -25.87 -2.57 -6.90
C ALA A 210 -25.68 -2.59 -8.43
N SER A 211 -24.43 -2.75 -8.88
CA SER A 211 -24.08 -2.80 -10.31
C SER A 211 -23.26 -4.03 -10.65
N GLY A 212 -22.93 -4.18 -11.94
CA GLY A 212 -22.16 -5.31 -12.37
C GLY A 212 -21.65 -5.25 -13.79
N LEU A 213 -20.66 -6.10 -14.03
CA LEU A 213 -19.94 -6.23 -15.28
C LEU A 213 -19.93 -7.69 -15.73
N ARG A 214 -20.35 -7.95 -16.96
CA ARG A 214 -20.17 -9.26 -17.60
C ARG A 214 -18.95 -9.20 -18.50
N ILE A 215 -18.00 -10.09 -18.23
CA ILE A 215 -16.92 -10.44 -19.12
C ILE A 215 -17.31 -11.73 -19.84
N ALA A 216 -17.81 -11.59 -21.07
CA ALA A 216 -18.33 -12.69 -21.85
C ALA A 216 -17.19 -13.47 -22.52
N HIS A 217 -17.21 -14.80 -22.36
CA HIS A 217 -16.27 -15.67 -23.04
C HIS A 217 -16.52 -15.61 -24.56
N PRO A 218 -15.45 -15.53 -25.40
CA PRO A 218 -15.63 -15.46 -26.85
C PRO A 218 -16.30 -16.70 -27.42
N ALA A 219 -17.26 -16.51 -28.33
CA ALA A 219 -17.79 -17.59 -29.15
C ALA A 219 -16.77 -18.08 -30.20
N GLU A 220 -15.90 -17.18 -30.67
CA GLU A 220 -14.81 -17.46 -31.61
C GLU A 220 -13.50 -16.92 -31.02
N ALA A 221 -12.82 -17.74 -30.21
CA ALA A 221 -11.55 -17.37 -29.59
C ALA A 221 -10.40 -17.32 -30.60
N ASN A 222 -9.52 -16.33 -30.47
CA ASN A 222 -8.28 -16.27 -31.23
C ASN A 222 -7.21 -17.17 -30.60
N GLY A 223 -7.33 -18.48 -30.81
CA GLY A 223 -6.38 -19.48 -30.30
C GLY A 223 -4.97 -19.44 -30.89
N ALA A 224 -4.67 -18.49 -31.79
CA ALA A 224 -3.33 -18.29 -32.34
C ALA A 224 -2.46 -17.30 -31.53
N LEU A 225 -3.04 -16.64 -30.53
CA LEU A 225 -2.31 -15.73 -29.65
C LEU A 225 -1.35 -16.48 -28.72
N GLY A 226 -0.17 -15.91 -28.50
CA GLY A 226 0.87 -16.49 -27.65
C GLY A 226 1.70 -17.62 -28.28
N LEU A 227 1.43 -18.06 -29.52
CA LEU A 227 2.25 -19.07 -30.22
C LEU A 227 3.61 -18.54 -30.71
N GLU A 228 3.80 -17.22 -30.81
CA GLU A 228 5.08 -16.61 -31.23
C GLU A 228 5.90 -16.00 -30.08
N THR A 229 5.32 -15.88 -28.88
CA THR A 229 5.94 -15.19 -27.73
C THR A 229 5.76 -15.96 -26.42
N ALA A 230 5.80 -17.29 -26.45
CA ALA A 230 5.95 -18.10 -25.25
C ALA A 230 7.29 -17.78 -24.56
N VAL A 231 7.33 -16.69 -23.81
CA VAL A 231 8.38 -16.40 -22.85
C VAL A 231 8.27 -17.54 -21.85
N ALA A 232 9.30 -18.36 -21.80
CA ALA A 232 9.41 -19.48 -20.89
C ALA A 232 8.95 -19.02 -19.49
N ALA A 233 7.88 -19.65 -19.00
CA ALA A 233 7.43 -19.49 -17.62
C ALA A 233 8.65 -19.74 -16.72
N MET A 234 9.23 -18.67 -16.20
CA MET A 234 10.32 -18.78 -15.24
C MET A 234 9.75 -19.51 -14.01
N PRO A 235 10.50 -20.45 -13.42
CA PRO A 235 10.11 -21.01 -12.14
C PRO A 235 10.03 -19.86 -11.15
N ALA A 236 8.85 -19.66 -10.57
CA ALA A 236 8.62 -18.59 -9.61
C ALA A 236 9.54 -18.80 -8.40
N PRO A 237 10.23 -17.74 -7.92
CA PRO A 237 10.78 -17.79 -6.58
C PRO A 237 9.66 -18.10 -5.59
N ALA A 238 9.98 -18.81 -4.51
CA ALA A 238 9.06 -18.97 -3.39
C ALA A 238 8.73 -17.57 -2.86
N TRP A 239 7.58 -17.04 -3.24
CA TRP A 239 7.06 -15.78 -2.72
C TRP A 239 6.62 -16.03 -1.28
N GLN A 240 7.24 -15.30 -0.37
CA GLN A 240 6.66 -14.99 0.93
C GLN A 240 5.96 -13.63 0.75
N PRO A 241 4.78 -13.41 1.36
CA PRO A 241 4.15 -12.10 1.41
C PRO A 241 5.20 -11.05 1.78
N LEU A 242 5.36 -10.01 0.96
CA LEU A 242 6.12 -8.84 1.39
C LEU A 242 5.24 -8.14 2.42
N ALA A 243 5.34 -8.54 3.68
CA ALA A 243 4.80 -7.75 4.78
C ALA A 243 5.35 -6.32 4.61
N LYS A 244 4.47 -5.38 4.25
CA LYS A 244 4.87 -4.00 3.96
C LYS A 244 5.65 -3.47 5.16
N GLY A 245 6.91 -3.09 4.93
CA GLY A 245 7.69 -2.43 5.96
C GLY A 245 6.99 -1.12 6.36
N PRO A 246 7.06 -0.67 7.63
CA PRO A 246 6.34 0.53 8.04
C PRO A 246 6.75 1.82 7.28
N ALA A 247 7.97 1.85 6.73
CA ALA A 247 8.42 2.94 5.85
C ALA A 247 7.64 2.98 4.53
N LEU A 248 7.32 1.82 3.96
CA LEU A 248 6.56 1.71 2.71
C LEU A 248 5.09 2.01 2.94
N ALA A 249 4.51 1.49 4.02
CA ALA A 249 3.15 1.87 4.45
C ALA A 249 3.01 3.39 4.68
N LEU A 250 4.03 4.03 5.25
CA LEU A 250 4.06 5.49 5.39
C LEU A 250 4.06 6.22 4.04
N LEU A 251 4.88 5.75 3.10
CA LEU A 251 4.97 6.33 1.77
C LEU A 251 3.64 6.23 1.03
N GLU A 252 3.01 5.05 1.04
CA GLU A 252 1.72 4.79 0.41
C GLU A 252 0.63 5.72 0.97
N ARG A 253 0.59 5.92 2.29
CA ARG A 253 -0.33 6.87 2.91
C ARG A 253 -0.11 8.29 2.41
N LEU A 254 1.14 8.75 2.36
CA LEU A 254 1.45 10.10 1.88
C LEU A 254 1.14 10.29 0.38
N GLN A 255 1.07 9.22 -0.40
CA GLN A 255 0.70 9.26 -1.81
C GLN A 255 -0.82 9.41 -2.04
N GLN A 256 -1.65 9.29 -0.99
CA GLN A 256 -3.09 9.48 -1.09
C GLN A 256 -3.45 10.94 -1.45
N PRO A 257 -4.58 11.18 -2.16
CA PRO A 257 -4.96 12.52 -2.63
C PRO A 257 -5.13 13.58 -1.52
N ASP A 258 -5.40 13.15 -0.28
CA ASP A 258 -5.55 14.00 0.90
C ASP A 258 -4.22 14.24 1.64
N GLY A 259 -3.11 13.67 1.16
CA GLY A 259 -1.79 13.76 1.77
C GLY A 259 -1.55 12.77 2.91
N GLY A 260 -2.43 11.79 3.10
CA GLY A 260 -2.29 10.66 4.02
C GLY A 260 -2.68 10.93 5.46
N ASP A 261 -3.68 10.21 5.96
CA ASP A 261 -4.02 10.25 7.39
C ASP A 261 -3.04 9.42 8.23
N LEU A 262 -2.05 10.11 8.81
CA LEU A 262 -1.04 9.55 9.71
C LEU A 262 -1.62 9.07 11.04
N ALA A 263 -2.79 9.58 11.46
CA ALA A 263 -3.43 9.12 12.68
C ALA A 263 -4.02 7.72 12.50
N GLY A 264 -4.68 7.46 11.36
CA GLY A 264 -5.09 6.13 10.93
C GLY A 264 -3.92 5.17 10.81
N LEU A 265 -2.83 5.59 10.16
CA LEU A 265 -1.61 4.77 10.07
C LEU A 265 -1.04 4.42 11.47
N ARG A 266 -1.02 5.38 12.40
CA ARG A 266 -0.58 5.12 13.78
C ARG A 266 -1.47 4.07 14.46
N LEU A 267 -2.78 4.12 14.24
CA LEU A 267 -3.71 3.16 14.81
C LEU A 267 -3.47 1.76 14.23
N ALA A 268 -3.37 1.64 12.91
CA ALA A 268 -3.09 0.39 12.21
C ALA A 268 -1.79 -0.25 12.70
N LEU A 269 -0.71 0.52 12.75
CA LEU A 269 0.59 0.04 13.26
C LEU A 269 0.52 -0.39 14.72
N ALA A 270 -0.26 0.29 15.56
CA ALA A 270 -0.43 -0.08 16.97
C ALA A 270 -1.28 -1.34 17.17
N GLN A 271 -2.11 -1.72 16.20
CA GLN A 271 -2.95 -2.93 16.20
C GLN A 271 -2.29 -4.12 15.49
N GLY A 272 -1.24 -3.87 14.70
CA GLY A 272 -0.45 -4.89 14.02
C GLY A 272 0.21 -5.89 14.96
N THR A 273 0.65 -7.04 14.41
CA THR A 273 1.39 -8.06 15.16
C THR A 273 2.80 -8.23 14.59
N PRO A 274 3.87 -7.77 15.28
CA PRO A 274 3.85 -7.14 16.60
C PRO A 274 3.44 -5.65 16.54
N PRO A 275 2.87 -5.12 17.63
CA PRO A 275 2.41 -3.74 17.67
C PRO A 275 3.56 -2.75 17.57
N LEU A 276 3.39 -1.72 16.75
CA LEU A 276 4.36 -0.66 16.50
C LEU A 276 3.80 0.71 16.92
N LEU A 277 4.60 1.48 17.66
CA LEU A 277 4.22 2.82 18.10
C LEU A 277 4.83 3.88 17.19
N LEU A 278 4.02 4.41 16.26
CA LEU A 278 4.44 5.47 15.33
C LEU A 278 4.46 6.86 15.99
N ASN A 279 5.54 7.59 15.73
CA ASN A 279 5.71 9.01 16.02
C ASN A 279 6.22 9.72 14.76
N TRP A 280 5.91 11.00 14.61
CA TRP A 280 6.38 11.79 13.48
C TRP A 280 6.55 13.27 13.83
N GLN A 281 7.36 13.95 13.03
CA GLN A 281 7.56 15.40 13.00
C GLN A 281 7.83 15.84 11.56
N ARG A 282 7.61 17.12 11.28
CA ARG A 282 8.04 17.75 10.04
C ARG A 282 9.29 18.58 10.30
N VAL A 283 10.32 18.39 9.48
CA VAL A 283 11.62 19.04 9.62
C VAL A 283 12.20 19.24 8.22
N ASP A 284 12.66 20.46 7.89
CA ASP A 284 13.44 20.74 6.67
C ASP A 284 14.88 20.26 6.90
N LEU A 285 15.07 18.94 6.72
CA LEU A 285 16.34 18.25 6.87
C LEU A 285 17.21 18.46 5.64
N THR A 286 16.62 18.53 4.44
CA THR A 286 17.40 18.61 3.19
C THR A 286 17.88 20.03 2.85
N GLY A 287 17.33 21.05 3.52
CA GLY A 287 17.66 22.45 3.28
C GLY A 287 17.06 23.00 1.99
N ASP A 288 16.07 22.31 1.40
CA ASP A 288 15.41 22.72 0.16
C ASP A 288 14.26 23.73 0.39
N GLY A 289 13.98 24.07 1.65
CA GLY A 289 12.92 24.96 2.07
C GLY A 289 11.56 24.27 2.25
N ARG A 290 11.50 22.94 2.16
CA ARG A 290 10.32 22.12 2.41
C ARG A 290 10.59 21.18 3.57
N GLU A 291 9.58 20.99 4.40
CA GLU A 291 9.73 20.06 5.53
C GLU A 291 9.51 18.61 5.07
N GLU A 292 10.50 17.76 5.29
CA GLU A 292 10.35 16.31 5.21
C GLU A 292 9.55 15.77 6.40
N LEU A 293 8.87 14.66 6.17
CA LEU A 293 8.30 13.88 7.26
C LEU A 293 9.37 12.96 7.85
N LEU A 294 9.79 13.28 9.07
CA LEU A 294 10.58 12.41 9.93
C LEU A 294 9.64 11.53 10.74
N ALA A 295 9.62 10.23 10.46
CA ALA A 295 8.80 9.25 11.17
C ALA A 295 9.67 8.19 11.85
N TRP A 296 9.29 7.74 13.03
CA TRP A 296 9.95 6.62 13.71
C TRP A 296 8.94 5.78 14.48
N TRP A 297 9.21 4.48 14.51
CA TRP A 297 8.37 3.52 15.22
C TRP A 297 9.19 2.68 16.18
N LEU A 298 8.49 2.18 17.20
CA LEU A 298 9.05 1.35 18.25
C LEU A 298 8.23 0.06 18.32
N GLY A 299 8.89 -1.10 18.28
CA GLY A 299 8.20 -2.36 18.51
C GLY A 299 7.87 -2.54 19.98
N ALA A 300 6.58 -2.62 20.29
CA ALA A 300 6.13 -3.02 21.62
C ALA A 300 6.53 -4.49 21.82
N GLU A 301 7.30 -4.74 22.89
CA GLU A 301 7.88 -6.05 23.22
C GLU A 301 8.89 -6.62 22.21
N ARG A 302 9.07 -5.95 21.07
CA ARG A 302 10.00 -6.28 19.98
C ARG A 302 10.90 -5.08 19.64
N PRO A 303 11.72 -4.61 20.60
CA PRO A 303 12.52 -3.40 20.45
C PRO A 303 13.55 -3.44 19.30
N GLU A 304 13.87 -4.63 18.77
CA GLU A 304 14.68 -4.81 17.56
C GLU A 304 14.00 -4.34 16.27
N LEU A 305 12.69 -4.08 16.30
CA LEU A 305 11.92 -3.56 15.16
C LEU A 305 11.86 -2.04 15.11
N ALA A 306 12.55 -1.36 16.03
CA ALA A 306 12.59 0.10 16.02
C ALA A 306 13.35 0.60 14.78
N ARG A 307 12.72 1.49 14.02
CA ARG A 307 13.31 2.12 12.83
C ARG A 307 12.88 3.58 12.70
N LEU A 308 13.53 4.27 11.80
CA LEU A 308 13.31 5.67 11.44
C LEU A 308 13.28 5.77 9.92
N ALA A 309 12.31 6.51 9.40
CA ALA A 309 12.25 6.88 8.00
C ALA A 309 12.15 8.40 7.81
N VAL A 310 12.72 8.88 6.71
CA VAL A 310 12.60 10.26 6.23
C VAL A 310 11.93 10.21 4.87
N VAL A 311 10.82 10.93 4.72
CA VAL A 311 10.06 11.02 3.46
C VAL A 311 9.98 12.47 3.00
N ALA A 312 10.34 12.73 1.75
CA ALA A 312 10.31 14.06 1.14
C ALA A 312 9.28 14.16 0.04
N GLU A 313 8.65 15.33 -0.12
CA GLU A 313 7.74 15.62 -1.22
C GLU A 313 8.52 16.09 -2.46
N THR A 314 8.67 15.20 -3.44
CA THR A 314 9.41 15.50 -4.67
C THR A 314 8.47 16.01 -5.77
N ALA A 315 9.05 16.42 -6.91
CA ALA A 315 8.25 16.83 -8.07
C ALA A 315 7.38 15.69 -8.67
N VAL A 316 7.68 14.44 -8.33
CA VAL A 316 6.95 13.24 -8.80
C VAL A 316 6.15 12.56 -7.69
N GLY A 317 5.98 13.23 -6.53
CA GLY A 317 5.31 12.70 -5.34
C GLY A 317 6.27 12.43 -4.19
N PRO A 318 5.77 11.89 -3.06
CA PRO A 318 6.61 11.59 -1.91
C PRO A 318 7.61 10.47 -2.23
N ALA A 319 8.78 10.52 -1.61
CA ALA A 319 9.85 9.53 -1.75
C ALA A 319 10.56 9.28 -0.42
N ILE A 320 10.89 8.01 -0.14
CA ILE A 320 11.71 7.64 1.02
C ILE A 320 13.17 8.05 0.74
N LEU A 321 13.68 8.99 1.53
CA LEU A 321 15.09 9.41 1.48
C LEU A 321 15.98 8.56 2.39
N LEU A 322 15.42 8.03 3.48
CA LEU A 322 16.13 7.19 4.44
C LEU A 322 15.15 6.19 5.06
N ASP A 323 15.59 4.94 5.24
CA ASP A 323 14.98 3.94 6.10
C ASP A 323 16.08 3.22 6.88
N ALA A 324 16.15 3.47 8.18
CA ALA A 324 17.25 3.07 9.04
C ALA A 324 16.76 2.36 10.31
N ALA A 325 17.40 1.25 10.65
CA ALA A 325 17.16 0.59 11.93
C ALA A 325 17.74 1.42 13.09
N LEU A 326 16.95 1.61 14.14
CA LEU A 326 17.39 2.23 15.40
C LEU A 326 18.00 1.19 16.34
N ALA A 327 17.62 -0.08 16.17
CA ALA A 327 18.11 -1.21 16.95
C ALA A 327 18.47 -2.41 16.08
N GLY A 328 19.36 -3.25 16.60
CA GLY A 328 19.58 -4.61 16.12
C GLY A 328 19.05 -5.64 17.11
N ARG A 329 18.99 -6.92 16.70
CA ARG A 329 18.54 -8.03 17.56
C ARG A 329 19.30 -8.13 18.89
N ASP A 330 20.58 -7.78 18.88
CA ASP A 330 21.46 -7.89 20.06
C ASP A 330 21.55 -6.58 20.88
N GLU A 331 20.98 -5.48 20.38
CA GLU A 331 21.06 -4.17 21.04
C GLU A 331 19.72 -3.40 20.99
N PRO A 332 18.68 -3.92 21.65
CA PRO A 332 17.32 -3.38 21.57
C PRO A 332 17.24 -1.93 22.08
N VAL A 333 16.46 -1.07 21.41
CA VAL A 333 16.19 0.31 21.86
C VAL A 333 14.88 0.42 22.60
N GLY A 334 14.90 1.18 23.71
CA GLY A 334 13.69 1.66 24.34
C GLY A 334 13.07 2.83 23.58
N ARG A 335 12.18 3.56 24.25
CA ARG A 335 11.48 4.70 23.66
C ARG A 335 12.46 5.77 23.15
N VAL A 336 12.34 6.12 21.87
CA VAL A 336 13.11 7.19 21.22
C VAL A 336 12.24 8.43 21.08
N THR A 337 12.84 9.59 21.33
CA THR A 337 12.21 10.91 21.20
C THR A 337 13.14 11.84 20.43
N LEU A 338 12.59 12.65 19.52
CA LEU A 338 13.30 13.81 18.95
C LEU A 338 13.40 14.90 20.02
N LEU A 339 14.63 15.24 20.44
CA LEU A 339 14.87 16.21 21.51
C LEU A 339 14.81 17.64 20.99
N GLU A 340 15.63 17.94 19.99
CA GLU A 340 15.82 19.26 19.42
C GLU A 340 16.20 19.10 17.93
N THR A 341 15.89 20.13 17.13
CA THR A 341 16.40 20.29 15.77
C THR A 341 17.24 21.56 15.69
N ALA A 342 18.41 21.47 15.05
CA ALA A 342 19.29 22.62 14.81
C ALA A 342 20.33 22.30 13.72
N ASP A 343 20.91 23.32 13.10
CA ASP A 343 21.96 23.16 12.08
C ASP A 343 23.31 22.84 12.74
N VAL A 344 23.52 21.56 13.08
CA VAL A 344 24.73 21.05 13.75
C VAL A 344 25.88 20.89 12.76
N THR A 345 25.59 20.69 11.48
CA THR A 345 26.61 20.55 10.43
C THR A 345 27.12 21.87 9.88
N GLY A 346 26.36 22.96 10.07
CA GLY A 346 26.67 24.30 9.58
C GLY A 346 26.35 24.48 8.09
N ASP A 347 25.49 23.64 7.52
CA ASP A 347 25.11 23.67 6.10
C ASP A 347 23.85 24.52 5.82
N GLY A 348 23.22 25.04 6.87
CA GLY A 348 22.01 25.84 6.81
C GLY A 348 20.70 25.04 6.86
N ALA A 349 20.77 23.71 6.90
CA ALA A 349 19.63 22.82 7.06
C ALA A 349 19.47 22.39 8.53
N ALA A 350 18.28 21.92 8.91
CA ALA A 350 18.09 21.43 10.28
C ALA A 350 18.60 19.98 10.41
N ASP A 351 19.36 19.70 11.45
CA ASP A 351 19.68 18.33 11.87
C ASP A 351 18.78 17.91 13.04
N GLY A 352 18.55 16.60 13.19
CA GLY A 352 17.72 16.03 14.25
C GLY A 352 18.54 15.32 15.33
N LEU A 353 18.39 15.72 16.60
CA LEU A 353 18.97 14.99 17.73
C LEU A 353 17.91 14.12 18.41
N LEU A 354 18.08 12.80 18.37
CA LEU A 354 17.19 11.83 19.00
C LEU A 354 17.84 11.18 20.22
N GLN A 355 17.04 10.92 21.26
CA GLN A 355 17.48 10.22 22.46
C GLN A 355 16.57 9.06 22.82
N GLU A 356 17.20 7.95 23.17
CA GLU A 356 16.56 6.78 23.74
C GLU A 356 16.46 6.90 25.27
N ALA A 357 15.24 6.89 25.81
CA ALA A 357 14.98 7.24 27.21
C ALA A 357 15.58 6.26 28.23
N ALA A 358 15.60 4.95 27.94
CA ALA A 358 16.02 3.94 28.92
C ALA A 358 17.55 3.77 28.98
N GLY A 359 18.21 3.66 27.82
CA GLY A 359 19.67 3.50 27.71
C GLY A 359 20.45 4.81 27.59
N GLY A 360 19.77 5.93 27.30
CA GLY A 360 20.42 7.23 27.08
C GLY A 360 21.22 7.30 25.78
N ARG A 361 20.97 6.38 24.82
CA ARG A 361 21.63 6.43 23.51
C ARG A 361 21.19 7.65 22.74
N LEU A 362 22.12 8.19 21.97
CA LEU A 362 21.91 9.38 21.16
C LEU A 362 22.13 9.05 19.69
N PHE A 363 21.25 9.58 18.86
CA PHE A 363 21.33 9.50 17.41
C PHE A 363 21.31 10.92 16.85
N LEU A 364 22.15 11.18 15.87
CA LEU A 364 22.15 12.40 15.11
C LEU A 364 21.70 12.05 13.69
N LEU A 365 20.64 12.70 13.23
CA LEU A 365 20.15 12.65 11.87
C LEU A 365 20.63 13.91 11.16
N THR A 366 21.50 13.76 10.16
CA THR A 366 22.03 14.87 9.35
C THR A 366 21.68 14.68 7.89
N ALA A 367 21.79 15.71 7.04
CA ALA A 367 21.63 15.55 5.60
C ALA A 367 22.80 16.16 4.81
N ASP A 368 23.77 15.33 4.41
CA ASP A 368 24.89 15.81 3.59
C ASP A 368 24.45 15.97 2.14
N GLY A 369 24.49 17.20 1.62
CA GLY A 369 24.05 17.51 0.26
C GLY A 369 22.60 17.11 -0.02
N GLY A 370 21.73 17.20 0.99
CA GLY A 370 20.32 16.80 0.90
C GLY A 370 20.07 15.30 1.02
N THR A 371 21.07 14.49 1.37
CA THR A 371 20.92 13.04 1.59
C THR A 371 20.93 12.73 3.10
N PRO A 372 19.79 12.35 3.70
CA PRO A 372 19.73 12.07 5.13
C PRO A 372 20.55 10.84 5.53
N ARG A 373 21.26 10.95 6.65
CA ARG A 373 22.07 9.91 7.27
C ARG A 373 21.80 9.87 8.78
N LEU A 374 21.50 8.69 9.29
CA LEU A 374 21.41 8.47 10.73
C LEU A 374 22.75 7.97 11.28
N GLN A 375 23.28 8.66 12.29
CA GLN A 375 24.51 8.30 12.97
C GLN A 375 24.27 8.08 14.46
N ARG A 376 24.87 7.03 15.01
CA ARG A 376 24.90 6.84 16.47
C ARG A 376 26.00 7.71 17.07
N VAL A 377 25.65 8.58 18.02
CA VAL A 377 26.64 9.39 18.72
C VAL A 377 27.34 8.54 19.77
N ALA A 378 28.67 8.64 19.86
CA ALA A 378 29.45 7.87 20.81
C ALA A 378 29.03 8.16 22.27
N GLY A 379 28.97 7.09 23.07
CA GLY A 379 28.55 7.13 24.47
C GLY A 379 27.03 7.22 24.67
N SER A 380 26.59 7.13 25.92
CA SER A 380 25.20 7.34 26.34
C SER A 380 25.11 8.43 27.40
N CYS A 381 23.97 9.09 27.48
CA CYS A 381 23.65 10.06 28.50
C CYS A 381 22.21 9.90 28.99
N ARG A 382 22.05 9.71 30.30
CA ARG A 382 20.75 9.77 30.99
C ARG A 382 20.50 11.10 31.73
N GLY A 383 21.51 11.99 31.72
CA GLY A 383 21.40 13.35 32.22
C GLY A 383 20.80 14.30 31.17
N ASN A 384 21.07 15.60 31.29
CA ASN A 384 20.53 16.58 30.34
C ASN A 384 21.38 16.61 29.06
N VAL A 385 20.68 16.60 27.93
CA VAL A 385 21.25 16.68 26.59
C VAL A 385 20.58 17.84 25.85
N GLY A 386 21.36 18.61 25.08
CA GLY A 386 20.83 19.66 24.21
C GLY A 386 21.89 20.24 23.28
N LEU A 387 21.46 21.05 22.31
CA LEU A 387 22.31 21.66 21.29
C LEU A 387 22.50 23.15 21.57
N ARG A 388 23.72 23.63 21.83
CA ARG A 388 23.98 25.05 22.13
C ARG A 388 25.30 25.47 21.51
N ASP A 389 25.35 26.63 20.87
CA ASP A 389 26.59 27.24 20.40
C ASP A 389 27.40 27.75 21.61
N LEU A 390 28.45 27.02 21.99
CA LEU A 390 29.33 27.36 23.11
C LEU A 390 30.70 27.87 22.65
N THR A 391 31.10 27.52 21.43
CA THR A 391 32.33 27.97 20.77
C THR A 391 32.19 29.38 20.21
N GLY A 392 30.97 29.84 19.94
CA GLY A 392 30.65 31.13 19.35
C GLY A 392 30.89 31.18 17.85
N ASP A 393 30.94 30.03 17.17
CA ASP A 393 31.16 29.93 15.72
C ASP A 393 29.84 29.95 14.92
N GLY A 394 28.70 29.98 15.60
CA GLY A 394 27.37 29.99 15.00
C GLY A 394 26.78 28.60 14.75
N VAL A 395 27.52 27.53 15.04
CA VAL A 395 27.08 26.14 14.91
C VAL A 395 26.83 25.56 16.31
N PRO A 396 25.69 24.92 16.59
CA PRO A 396 25.40 24.36 17.90
C PRO A 396 26.28 23.15 18.24
N ASP A 397 26.85 23.16 19.44
CA ASP A 397 27.55 22.00 20.02
C ASP A 397 26.58 21.08 20.76
N LEU A 398 26.86 19.77 20.74
CA LEU A 398 26.18 18.83 21.61
C LEU A 398 26.68 18.97 23.05
N VAL A 399 25.79 19.39 23.94
CA VAL A 399 26.06 19.57 25.37
C VAL A 399 25.41 18.44 26.15
N ARG A 400 26.21 17.81 27.01
CA ARG A 400 25.84 16.68 27.85
C ARG A 400 26.22 16.99 29.30
N THR A 401 25.25 17.01 30.21
CA THR A 401 25.50 17.27 31.64
C THR A 401 24.89 16.18 32.51
N GLY A 402 25.62 15.74 33.54
CA GLY A 402 25.18 14.62 34.38
C GLY A 402 25.16 13.28 33.63
N CYS A 403 26.03 13.13 32.62
CA CYS A 403 26.19 11.90 31.85
C CYS A 403 27.48 11.21 32.31
N ALA A 404 27.38 10.12 33.08
CA ALA A 404 28.52 9.46 33.72
C ALA A 404 29.31 10.41 34.68
N ASP A 405 30.63 10.21 34.84
CA ASP A 405 31.47 10.92 35.82
C ASP A 405 31.85 12.37 35.42
N ALA A 406 31.45 12.82 34.23
CA ALA A 406 31.76 14.15 33.73
C ALA A 406 30.67 15.16 34.11
N LEU A 407 31.09 16.29 34.72
CA LEU A 407 30.19 17.40 35.04
C LEU A 407 29.54 18.01 33.79
N ARG A 408 30.30 18.06 32.68
CA ARG A 408 29.85 18.56 31.38
C ARG A 408 30.75 18.02 30.28
N LEU A 409 30.16 17.52 29.20
CA LEU A 409 30.83 17.14 27.95
C LEU A 409 30.27 18.01 26.82
N VAL A 410 31.16 18.53 25.99
CA VAL A 410 30.84 19.34 24.80
C VAL A 410 31.46 18.64 23.59
N GLN A 411 30.66 18.43 22.55
CA GLN A 411 31.10 17.82 21.30
C GLN A 411 30.67 18.71 20.13
N SER A 412 31.61 19.00 19.25
CA SER A 412 31.41 19.82 18.06
C SER A 412 31.45 18.94 16.82
N TRP A 413 30.82 19.39 15.74
CA TRP A 413 30.90 18.72 14.45
C TRP A 413 32.29 18.89 13.84
N ASP A 414 32.93 17.79 13.43
CA ASP A 414 34.27 17.81 12.80
C ASP A 414 34.23 17.70 11.26
N GLY A 415 33.03 17.70 10.68
CA GLY A 415 32.80 17.44 9.25
C GLY A 415 32.30 16.03 8.95
N GLU A 416 32.43 15.09 9.89
CA GLU A 416 31.98 13.70 9.71
C GLU A 416 31.09 13.21 10.85
N ALA A 417 31.45 13.57 12.09
CA ALA A 417 30.75 13.16 13.31
C ALA A 417 30.87 14.21 14.43
N LEU A 418 30.09 14.01 15.49
CA LEU A 418 30.26 14.77 16.73
C LEU A 418 31.47 14.25 17.51
N ALA A 419 32.54 15.03 17.51
CA ALA A 419 33.78 14.74 18.22
C ALA A 419 33.91 15.61 19.47
N SER A 420 34.55 15.11 20.52
CA SER A 420 34.90 15.93 21.68
C SER A 420 35.87 17.04 21.24
N GLY A 421 35.47 18.30 21.45
CA GLY A 421 36.37 19.44 21.30
C GLY A 421 37.55 19.35 22.27
N GLN A 422 38.71 19.88 21.87
CA GLN A 422 39.87 20.01 22.77
C GLN A 422 39.63 21.02 23.88
#